data_AF-A0A0B7NP76-F1
#
_entry.id   AF-A0A0B7NP76-F1
#
_cell.length_a   1.000
_cell.length_b   1.000
_cell.length_c   1.000
_cell.angle_alpha   90.00
_cell.angle_beta   90.00
_cell.angle_gamma   90.00
#
_symmetry.space_group_name_H-M   'P 1'
#
loop_
_entity.id
_entity.type
_entity.pdbx_description
1 polymer ?
#
loop_
_entity_poly.entity_id
_entity_poly.type
_entity_poly.pdbx_seq_one_letter_code
_entity_poly.pdbx_strand_id
1 'polypeptide(L)' 'MCSFIIPVRPDSPTAFAPLVIFILALAEVWKAHWRFIFDNNPVSTDALYASFQRALAKRQAEDEIFSSAG' A
#
# COMPACT_ATOMS: atom_id res chain seq x y z
N MET A 1 -1.11 -19.40 16.57
CA MET A 1 -1.66 -18.04 16.34
C MET A 1 -0.49 -17.14 15.96
N CYS A 2 -0.28 -16.87 14.67
CA CYS A 2 0.83 -16.03 14.21
C CYS A 2 0.35 -14.59 14.09
N SER A 3 0.83 -13.75 15.00
CA SER A 3 0.62 -12.30 14.97
C SER A 3 1.34 -11.70 13.77
N PHE A 4 0.59 -11.12 12.83
CA PHE A 4 1.12 -10.26 11.77
C PHE A 4 1.50 -8.91 12.39
N ILE A 5 2.69 -8.82 12.98
CA ILE A 5 3.26 -7.51 13.34
C ILE A 5 4.00 -7.01 12.10
N ILE A 6 3.38 -6.07 11.38
CA ILE A 6 4.06 -5.26 10.38
C ILE A 6 5.09 -4.42 11.15
N PRO A 7 6.41 -4.59 10.94
CA PRO A 7 7.40 -3.80 11.65
C PRO A 7 7.41 -2.37 11.07
N VAL A 8 6.55 -1.51 11.62
CA VAL A 8 6.66 -0.06 11.43
C VAL A 8 7.84 0.38 12.29
N ARG A 9 8.99 0.64 11.67
CA ARG A 9 10.12 1.30 12.36
C ARG A 9 9.67 2.72 12.77
N PRO A 10 9.63 3.05 14.08
CA PRO A 10 9.16 4.34 14.55
C PRO A 10 10.16 5.50 14.31
N ASP A 11 11.41 5.21 13.93
CA ASP A 11 12.48 6.21 13.80
C ASP A 11 12.73 6.73 12.36
N SER A 12 11.87 6.41 11.39
CA SER A 12 11.98 7.01 10.05
C SER A 12 11.02 8.20 9.93
N PRO A 13 11.49 9.42 9.58
CA PRO A 13 10.61 10.56 9.30
C PRO A 13 9.67 10.35 8.09
N THR A 14 9.79 9.20 7.43
CA THR A 14 9.01 8.72 6.27
C THR A 14 7.81 7.84 6.65
N ALA A 15 7.30 7.93 7.89
CA ALA A 15 6.08 7.23 8.27
C ALA A 15 4.87 7.99 7.71
N PHE A 16 4.29 7.49 6.62
CA PHE A 16 3.01 8.02 6.13
C PHE A 16 1.97 8.06 7.25
N ALA A 17 1.15 9.11 7.24
CA ALA A 17 0.00 9.16 8.12
C ALA A 17 -0.84 7.88 7.96
N PRO A 18 -1.34 7.27 9.05
CA PRO A 18 -2.14 6.04 9.00
C PRO A 18 -3.31 6.09 8.00
N LEU A 19 -3.89 7.29 7.81
CA LEU A 19 -4.91 7.57 6.80
C LEU A 19 -4.44 7.30 5.37
N VAL A 20 -3.22 7.69 5.01
CA VAL A 20 -2.65 7.46 3.67
C VAL A 20 -2.45 5.97 3.42
N ILE A 21 -1.94 5.26 4.42
CA ILE A 21 -1.79 3.79 4.39
C ILE A 21 -3.15 3.12 4.19
N PHE A 22 -4.17 3.56 4.92
CA PHE A 22 -5.53 3.05 4.78
C PHE A 22 -6.14 3.31 3.39
N ILE A 23 -6.00 4.53 2.87
CA ILE A 23 -6.51 4.90 1.54
C ILE A 23 -5.85 4.06 0.45
N LEU A 24 -4.52 3.87 0.53
CA LEU A 24 -3.78 3.03 -0.41
C LEU A 24 -4.26 1.57 -0.34
N ALA A 25 -4.40 1.00 0.86
CA ALA A 25 -4.89 -0.36 1.03
C ALA A 25 -6.31 -0.53 0.47
N LEU A 26 -7.21 0.42 0.77
CA LEU A 26 -8.59 0.40 0.27
C LEU A 26 -8.63 0.49 -1.27
N ALA A 27 -7.78 1.32 -1.87
CA ALA A 27 -7.68 1.44 -3.33
C ALA A 27 -7.22 0.14 -3.99
N GLU A 28 -6.26 -0.58 -3.40
CA GLU A 28 -5.84 -1.90 -3.91
C GLU A 28 -6.94 -2.96 -3.78
N VAL A 29 -7.64 -3.00 -2.65
CA VAL A 29 -8.78 -3.90 -2.44
C VAL A 29 -9.89 -3.61 -3.44
N TRP A 30 -10.21 -2.32 -3.64
CA TRP A 30 -11.21 -1.90 -4.62
C TRP A 30 -10.83 -2.34 -6.04
N LYS A 31 -9.58 -2.11 -6.46
CA LYS A 31 -9.10 -2.58 -7.78
C LYS A 31 -9.20 -4.09 -7.94
N ALA A 32 -8.79 -4.87 -6.94
CA ALA A 32 -8.90 -6.33 -7.01
C ALA A 32 -10.36 -6.80 -7.06
N HIS A 33 -11.25 -6.12 -6.33
CA HIS A 33 -12.68 -6.38 -6.35
C HIS A 33 -13.29 -6.18 -7.75
N TRP A 34 -12.94 -5.08 -8.44
CA TRP A 34 -13.38 -4.86 -9.82
C TRP A 34 -12.86 -5.95 -10.77
N ARG A 35 -11.58 -6.32 -10.67
CA ARG A 35 -11.01 -7.40 -11.51
C ARG A 35 -11.69 -8.74 -11.26
N PHE A 36 -12.13 -9.00 -10.03
CA PHE A 36 -12.93 -10.18 -9.73
C PHE A 36 -14.30 -10.13 -10.42
N ILE A 37 -15.01 -9.00 -10.33
CA ILE A 37 -16.35 -8.85 -10.94
C ILE A 37 -16.30 -8.92 -12.47
N PHE A 38 -15.34 -8.23 -13.10
CA PHE A 38 -15.35 -8.03 -14.55
C PHE A 38 -14.42 -8.98 -15.31
N ASP A 39 -13.29 -9.37 -14.71
CA ASP A 39 -12.30 -10.23 -15.37
C ASP A 39 -12.35 -11.69 -14.87
N ASN A 40 -13.24 -12.01 -13.91
CA ASN A 40 -13.28 -13.29 -13.20
C ASN A 40 -11.91 -13.71 -12.63
N ASN A 41 -11.08 -12.72 -12.29
CA ASN A 41 -9.73 -12.97 -11.79
C ASN A 41 -9.76 -13.14 -10.27
N PRO A 42 -9.30 -14.28 -9.72
CA PRO A 42 -9.38 -14.53 -8.29
C PRO A 42 -8.53 -13.54 -7.48
N VAL A 43 -9.08 -13.11 -6.35
CA VAL A 43 -8.36 -12.24 -5.40
C VAL A 43 -7.41 -13.09 -4.56
N SER A 44 -6.10 -12.85 -4.70
CA SER A 44 -5.07 -13.42 -3.84
C SER A 44 -4.57 -12.37 -2.85
N THR A 45 -4.48 -12.76 -1.57
CA THR A 45 -3.93 -11.91 -0.50
C THR A 45 -2.48 -11.52 -0.75
N ASP A 46 -1.66 -12.43 -1.29
CA ASP A 46 -0.26 -12.15 -1.63
C ASP A 46 -0.15 -11.13 -2.76
N ALA A 47 -1.00 -11.27 -3.79
CA ALA A 47 -1.04 -10.33 -4.91
C ALA A 47 -1.50 -8.93 -4.47
N LEU A 48 -2.51 -8.86 -3.58
CA LEU A 48 -2.98 -7.62 -2.98
C LEU A 48 -1.89 -6.95 -2.14
N TYR A 49 -1.21 -7.71 -1.28
CA TYR A 49 -0.14 -7.20 -0.44
C TYR A 49 1.04 -6.69 -1.27
N ALA A 50 1.44 -7.43 -2.31
CA ALA A 50 2.48 -7.00 -3.24
C ALA A 50 2.10 -5.71 -4.00
N SER A 51 0.83 -5.58 -4.41
CA SER A 51 0.32 -4.36 -5.06
C SER A 51 0.35 -3.16 -4.11
N PHE A 52 -0.07 -3.37 -2.86
CA PHE A 52 -0.04 -2.36 -1.81
C PHE A 52 1.38 -1.90 -1.49
N GLN A 53 2.33 -2.82 -1.32
CA GLN A 53 3.74 -2.49 -1.09
C GLN A 53 4.34 -1.66 -2.23
N ARG A 54 4.01 -1.98 -3.49
CA ARG A 54 4.44 -1.18 -4.66
C ARG A 54 3.81 0.20 -4.67
N ALA A 55 2.53 0.32 -4.36
CA ALA A 55 1.83 1.61 -4.29
C ALA A 55 2.42 2.49 -3.18
N LEU A 56 2.73 1.89 -2.03
CA LEU A 56 3.38 2.56 -0.91
C LEU A 56 4.77 3.07 -1.31
N ALA A 57 5.63 2.21 -1.86
CA ALA A 57 6.97 2.58 -2.30
C ALA A 57 6.96 3.68 -3.37
N LYS A 58 6.03 3.60 -4.33
CA LYS A 58 5.82 4.66 -5.32
C LYS A 58 5.49 5.99 -4.66
N ARG A 59 4.61 5.97 -3.65
CA ARG A 59 4.24 7.19 -2.93
C ARG A 59 5.42 7.78 -2.15
N GLN A 60 6.29 6.93 -1.60
CA GLN A 60 7.48 7.41 -0.87
C GLN A 60 8.44 8.11 -1.83
N ALA A 61 8.66 7.51 -3.00
CA ALA A 61 9.49 8.12 -4.03
C ALA A 61 8.92 9.45 -4.53
N GLU A 62 7.59 9.56 -4.70
CA GLU A 62 6.93 10.83 -5.04
C GLU A 62 7.19 11.90 -3.97
N ASP A 63 6.94 11.60 -2.70
CA ASP A 63 7.13 12.54 -1.59
C ASP A 63 8.61 12.97 -1.43
N GLU A 64 9.57 12.05 -1.61
CA GLU A 64 11.00 12.35 -1.59
C GLU A 64 11.41 13.32 -2.71
N ILE A 65 10.87 13.15 -3.92
CA ILE A 65 11.12 14.06 -5.05
C ILE A 65 10.59 15.47 -4.73
N PHE A 66 9.38 15.57 -4.17
CA PHE A 66 8.80 16.88 -3.81
C PHE A 66 9.54 17.54 -2.62
N SER A 67 10.10 16.76 -1.69
CA SER A 67 10.91 17.28 -0.59
C SER A 67 12.30 17.77 -1.03
N SER A 68 12.88 17.22 -2.09
CA SER A 68 14.21 17.61 -2.59
C SER A 68 14.19 18.83 -3.52
N ALA A 69 13.02 19.25 -4.00
CA ALA A 69 12.85 20.38 -4.92
C ALA A 69 12.61 21.73 -4.20
N GLY A 70 12.72 21.76 -2.87
CA GLY A 70 12.58 22.95 -2.02
C GLY A 70 13.92 23.49 -1.53
#